data_AF-A0A2W4Z6T8-F1
#
_entry.id   AF-A0A2W4Z6T8-F1
#
_cell.length_a   1.000
_cell.length_b   1.000
_cell.length_c   1.000
_cell.angle_alpha   90.00
_cell.angle_beta   90.00
_cell.angle_gamma   90.00
#
_symmetry.space_group_name_H-M   'P 1'
#
loop_
_entity.id
_entity.type
_entity.pdbx_description
1 polymer ?
#
loop_
_entity_poly.entity_id
_entity_poly.type
_entity_poly.pdbx_seq_one_letter_code
_entity_poly.pdbx_strand_id
1 'polypeptide(L)'
;MGDEGLGTVVTRVVDDAKAYAQAEVTLWKTVAGTRGSQAGIAAGLAVGAIVIALSAFVALLVGAILSLRPVMGPGWATLLVVVVAFVVAAILGKLAADGFKRVFAPLGDE
;
A
#
# COMPACT_ATOMS: atom_id res chain seq x y z
N MET A 1 -14.95 -20.66 58.95
CA MET A 1 -14.83 -21.29 57.61
C MET A 1 -15.18 -20.31 56.47
N GLY A 2 -15.12 -18.98 56.67
CA GLY A 2 -15.60 -18.01 55.66
C GLY A 2 -14.53 -17.16 54.96
N ASP A 3 -13.31 -17.08 55.47
CA ASP A 3 -12.35 -16.04 55.04
C ASP A 3 -11.31 -16.52 54.00
N GLU A 4 -11.20 -17.82 53.77
CA GLU A 4 -10.25 -18.41 52.81
C GLU A 4 -10.75 -18.35 51.35
N GLY A 5 -12.04 -18.05 51.13
CA GLY A 5 -12.69 -18.14 49.81
C GLY A 5 -12.74 -16.84 49.00
N LEU A 6 -12.77 -15.66 49.63
CA LEU A 6 -12.95 -14.40 48.89
C LEU A 6 -11.62 -13.84 48.38
N GLY A 7 -10.57 -13.90 49.21
CA GLY A 7 -9.23 -13.48 48.80
C GLY A 7 -8.69 -14.33 47.65
N THR A 8 -8.89 -15.65 47.71
CA THR A 8 -8.46 -16.59 46.67
C THR A 8 -9.21 -16.40 45.35
N VAL A 9 -10.51 -16.10 45.38
CA VAL A 9 -11.29 -15.81 44.16
C VAL A 9 -10.84 -14.49 43.52
N VAL A 10 -10.60 -13.45 44.31
CA VAL A 10 -10.10 -12.17 43.79
C VAL A 10 -8.70 -12.32 43.19
N THR A 11 -7.80 -13.05 43.86
CA THR A 11 -6.47 -13.34 43.31
C THR A 11 -6.57 -14.11 41.98
N ARG A 12 -7.47 -15.09 41.88
CA ARG A 12 -7.67 -15.86 40.64
C ARG A 12 -8.19 -15.02 39.48
N VAL A 13 -9.15 -14.11 39.74
CA VAL A 13 -9.67 -13.20 38.71
C VAL A 13 -8.60 -12.21 38.24
N VAL A 14 -7.74 -11.74 39.14
CA VAL A 14 -6.62 -10.86 38.78
C VAL A 14 -5.57 -11.61 37.96
N ASP A 15 -5.26 -12.86 38.32
CA ASP A 15 -4.33 -13.70 37.57
C ASP A 15 -4.88 -14.07 36.18
N ASP A 16 -6.17 -14.39 36.08
CA ASP A 16 -6.83 -14.68 34.80
C ASP A 16 -6.91 -13.43 33.91
N ALA A 17 -7.19 -12.25 34.46
CA ALA A 17 -7.18 -10.99 33.71
C ALA A 17 -5.78 -10.64 33.19
N LYS A 18 -4.75 -10.93 33.99
CA LYS A 18 -3.36 -10.69 33.60
C LYS A 18 -2.90 -11.68 32.52
N ALA A 19 -3.30 -12.95 32.62
CA ALA A 19 -3.06 -13.96 31.60
C ALA A 19 -3.77 -13.60 30.28
N TYR A 20 -5.01 -13.11 30.36
CA TYR A 20 -5.78 -12.64 29.21
C TYR A 20 -5.12 -11.42 28.53
N ALA A 21 -4.68 -10.43 29.31
CA ALA A 21 -3.96 -9.27 28.78
C ALA A 21 -2.65 -9.65 28.09
N GLN A 22 -1.91 -10.64 28.64
CA GLN A 22 -0.68 -11.14 28.01
C GLN A 22 -0.97 -11.92 26.71
N ALA A 23 -2.07 -12.67 26.66
CA ALA A 23 -2.51 -13.35 25.45
C ALA A 23 -2.88 -12.35 24.34
N GLU A 24 -3.59 -11.28 24.67
CA GLU A 24 -3.92 -10.20 23.75
C GLU A 24 -2.65 -9.53 23.20
N VAL A 25 -1.72 -9.11 24.07
CA VAL A 25 -0.46 -8.49 23.65
C VAL A 25 0.35 -9.42 22.73
N THR A 26 0.34 -10.72 23.01
CA THR A 26 1.02 -11.72 22.17
C THR A 26 0.32 -11.89 20.81
N LEU A 27 -1.01 -11.88 20.78
CA LEU A 27 -1.81 -11.89 19.55
C LEU A 27 -1.49 -10.68 18.67
N TRP A 28 -1.49 -9.48 19.26
CA TRP A 28 -1.16 -8.23 18.57
C TRP A 28 0.27 -8.21 18.05
N LYS A 29 1.23 -8.74 18.82
CA LYS A 29 2.63 -8.87 18.40
C LYS A 29 2.80 -9.85 17.24
N THR A 30 2.07 -10.97 17.25
CA THR A 30 2.09 -11.97 16.19
C THR A 30 1.46 -11.44 14.90
N VAL A 31 0.31 -10.75 15.01
CA VAL A 31 -0.37 -10.10 13.90
C VAL A 31 0.47 -8.96 13.32
N ALA A 32 1.10 -8.14 14.16
CA ALA A 32 2.01 -7.09 13.72
C ALA A 32 3.24 -7.66 12.99
N GLY A 33 3.81 -8.76 13.48
CA GLY A 33 4.96 -9.43 12.84
C GLY A 33 4.63 -10.09 11.50
N THR A 34 3.54 -10.84 11.44
CA THR A 34 3.11 -11.54 10.19
C THR A 34 2.53 -10.61 9.15
N ARG A 35 1.79 -9.57 9.54
CA ARG A 35 1.34 -8.52 8.60
C ARG A 35 2.49 -7.61 8.19
N GLY A 36 3.43 -7.32 9.09
CA GLY A 36 4.59 -6.46 8.82
C GLY A 36 5.56 -7.04 7.79
N SER A 37 5.89 -8.33 7.87
CA SER A 37 6.84 -8.94 6.92
C SER A 37 6.26 -9.06 5.50
N GLN A 38 4.98 -9.45 5.40
CA GLN A 38 4.30 -9.53 4.11
C GLN A 38 4.05 -8.15 3.50
N ALA A 39 3.73 -7.15 4.32
CA ALA A 39 3.63 -5.77 3.88
C ALA A 39 4.97 -5.22 3.37
N GLY A 40 6.10 -5.60 4.00
CA GLY A 40 7.44 -5.20 3.56
C GLY A 40 7.81 -5.76 2.18
N ILE A 41 7.57 -7.05 1.95
CA ILE A 41 7.81 -7.69 0.63
C ILE A 41 6.89 -7.07 -0.44
N ALA A 42 5.61 -6.89 -0.12
CA ALA A 42 4.65 -6.27 -1.04
C ALA A 42 5.03 -4.82 -1.37
N ALA A 43 5.50 -4.04 -0.39
CA ALA A 43 6.00 -2.68 -0.60
C ALA A 43 7.24 -2.66 -1.49
N GLY A 44 8.20 -3.56 -1.26
CA GLY A 44 9.39 -3.69 -2.10
C GLY A 44 9.06 -4.04 -3.55
N LEU A 45 8.15 -4.99 -3.76
CA LEU A 45 7.68 -5.38 -5.09
C LEU A 45 6.91 -4.24 -5.78
N ALA A 46 6.08 -3.50 -5.04
CA ALA A 46 5.36 -2.34 -5.56
C ALA A 46 6.32 -1.23 -6.01
N VAL A 47 7.36 -0.92 -5.22
CA VAL A 47 8.39 0.05 -5.59
C VAL A 47 9.13 -0.42 -6.85
N GLY A 48 9.54 -1.69 -6.91
CA GLY A 48 10.18 -2.27 -8.09
C GLY A 48 9.31 -2.15 -9.35
N ALA A 49 8.02 -2.45 -9.23
CA ALA A 49 7.06 -2.32 -10.33
C ALA A 49 6.92 -0.86 -10.80
N ILE A 50 6.88 0.12 -9.89
CA ILE A 50 6.82 1.55 -10.23
C ILE A 50 8.07 1.98 -11.00
N VAL A 51 9.25 1.56 -10.55
CA VAL A 51 10.51 1.90 -11.23
C VAL A 51 10.54 1.32 -12.64
N ILE A 52 10.20 0.04 -12.80
CA ILE A 52 10.15 -0.62 -14.12
C ILE A 52 9.11 0.05 -15.02
N ALA A 53 7.92 0.37 -14.51
CA ALA A 53 6.89 1.05 -15.28
C ALA A 53 7.36 2.44 -15.75
N LEU A 54 8.04 3.20 -14.89
CA LEU A 54 8.60 4.50 -15.25
C LEU A 54 9.70 4.36 -16.33
N SER A 55 10.62 3.40 -16.17
CA SER A 55 11.66 3.13 -17.15
C SER A 55 11.08 2.72 -18.51
N ALA A 56 10.09 1.83 -18.51
CA ALA A 56 9.40 1.40 -19.72
C ALA A 56 8.66 2.57 -20.40
N PHE A 57 8.03 3.45 -19.61
CA PHE A 57 7.37 4.64 -20.14
C PHE A 57 8.36 5.57 -20.84
N VAL A 58 9.48 5.90 -20.19
CA VAL A 58 10.53 6.73 -20.81
C VAL A 58 11.07 6.09 -22.08
N ALA A 59 11.34 4.78 -22.07
CA ALA A 59 11.80 4.04 -23.25
C ALA A 59 10.77 4.07 -24.40
N LEU A 60 9.47 3.99 -24.09
CA LEU A 60 8.39 4.10 -25.06
C LEU A 60 8.32 5.49 -25.68
N LEU A 61 8.52 6.56 -24.91
CA LEU A 61 8.60 7.92 -25.44
C LEU A 61 9.80 8.08 -26.38
N VAL A 62 10.98 7.58 -25.99
CA VAL A 62 12.18 7.60 -26.83
C VAL A 62 11.92 6.84 -28.14
N GLY A 63 11.34 5.63 -28.07
CA GLY A 63 10.98 4.83 -29.25
C GLY A 63 9.98 5.55 -30.17
N ALA A 64 8.96 6.21 -29.60
CA ALA A 64 7.99 6.99 -30.35
C ALA A 64 8.64 8.19 -31.07
N ILE A 65 9.55 8.90 -30.39
CA ILE A 65 10.33 9.98 -30.99
C ILE A 65 11.16 9.46 -32.17
N LEU A 66 11.86 8.33 -32.00
CA LEU A 66 12.66 7.72 -33.06
C LEU A 66 11.79 7.29 -34.25
N SER A 67 10.58 6.78 -34.02
CA SER A 67 9.65 6.37 -35.07
C SER A 67 9.04 7.54 -35.84
N LEU A 68 8.91 8.72 -35.21
CA LEU A 68 8.36 9.93 -35.87
C LEU A 68 9.41 10.78 -36.58
N ARG A 69 10.71 10.60 -36.27
CA ARG A 69 11.83 11.31 -36.93
C ARG A 69 11.73 11.39 -38.47
N PRO A 70 11.35 10.32 -39.21
CA PRO A 70 11.30 10.41 -40.68
C PRO A 70 10.14 11.26 -41.22
N VAL A 71 9.11 11.55 -40.41
CA VAL A 71 7.89 12.25 -40.87
C VAL A 71 7.83 13.68 -40.37
N MET A 72 8.29 13.95 -39.16
CA MET A 72 8.27 15.28 -38.54
C MET A 72 9.62 15.55 -37.90
N GLY A 73 10.19 16.73 -38.16
CA GLY A 73 11.49 17.11 -37.62
C GLY A 73 11.56 16.91 -36.10
N PRO A 74 12.77 16.66 -35.53
CA PRO A 74 12.94 16.13 -34.17
C PRO A 74 12.18 16.89 -33.07
N GLY A 75 12.02 18.21 -33.21
CA GLY A 75 11.34 19.06 -32.24
C GLY A 75 9.81 18.90 -32.20
N TRP A 76 9.16 18.59 -33.32
CA TRP A 76 7.70 18.39 -33.35
C TRP A 76 7.31 16.99 -32.88
N ALA A 77 8.15 16.00 -33.17
CA ALA A 77 7.96 14.63 -32.70
C ALA A 77 8.01 14.53 -31.16
N THR A 78 8.96 15.21 -30.52
CA THR A 78 9.07 15.22 -29.05
C THR A 78 7.89 15.94 -28.41
N LEU A 79 7.46 17.07 -28.95
CA LEU A 79 6.34 17.85 -28.42
C LEU A 79 5.04 17.03 -28.43
N LEU A 80 4.73 16.36 -29.55
CA LEU A 80 3.53 15.54 -29.68
C LEU A 80 3.54 14.34 -28.71
N VAL A 81 4.68 13.65 -28.61
CA VAL A 81 4.87 12.52 -27.69
C VAL A 81 4.71 12.96 -26.24
N VAL A 82 5.25 14.12 -25.85
CA VAL A 82 5.09 14.68 -24.50
C VAL A 82 3.63 15.00 -24.20
N VAL A 83 2.90 15.63 -25.14
CA VAL A 83 1.48 15.94 -24.94
C VAL A 83 0.65 14.66 -24.75
N VAL A 84 0.86 13.65 -25.58
CA VAL A 84 0.16 12.35 -25.45
C VAL A 84 0.52 11.67 -24.12
N ALA A 85 1.79 11.71 -23.73
CA ALA A 85 2.26 11.19 -22.45
C ALA A 85 1.56 11.85 -21.25
N PHE A 86 1.42 13.19 -21.28
CA PHE A 86 0.70 13.93 -20.24
C PHE A 86 -0.77 13.56 -20.16
N VAL A 87 -1.44 13.36 -21.30
CA VAL A 87 -2.84 12.90 -21.33
C VAL A 87 -2.99 11.52 -20.69
N VAL A 88 -2.11 10.58 -21.05
CA VAL A 88 -2.11 9.22 -20.46
C VAL A 88 -1.84 9.28 -18.96
N ALA A 89 -0.85 10.07 -18.53
CA ALA A 89 -0.52 10.26 -17.12
C ALA A 89 -1.70 10.87 -16.33
N ALA A 90 -2.41 11.84 -16.90
CA ALA A 90 -3.59 12.44 -16.28
C ALA A 90 -4.74 11.43 -16.11
N ILE A 91 -4.95 10.54 -17.09
CA ILE A 91 -5.98 9.48 -17.00
C ILE A 91 -5.60 8.47 -15.91
N LEU A 92 -4.35 7.97 -15.94
CA LEU A 92 -3.85 7.02 -14.93
C LEU A 92 -3.89 7.62 -13.53
N GLY A 93 -3.51 8.89 -13.37
CA GLY A 93 -3.56 9.61 -12.10
C GLY A 93 -4.99 9.72 -11.55
N LYS A 94 -5.98 9.97 -12.41
CA LYS A 94 -7.40 9.96 -12.00
C LYS A 94 -7.86 8.58 -11.54
N LEU A 95 -7.55 7.54 -12.31
CA LEU A 95 -7.91 6.16 -11.95
C LEU A 95 -7.24 5.71 -10.64
N ALA A 96 -5.98 6.08 -10.43
CA ALA A 96 -5.26 5.82 -9.20
C ALA A 96 -5.87 6.58 -8.01
N ALA A 97 -6.21 7.87 -8.19
CA ALA A 97 -6.86 8.67 -7.16
C ALA A 97 -8.23 8.10 -6.77
N ASP A 98 -9.01 7.63 -7.73
CA ASP A 98 -10.32 7.02 -7.46
C ASP A 98 -10.19 5.65 -6.79
N GLY A 99 -9.15 4.88 -7.14
CA GLY A 99 -8.80 3.65 -6.42
C GLY A 99 -8.39 3.92 -4.97
N PHE A 100 -7.57 4.95 -4.73
CA PHE A 100 -7.12 5.32 -3.39
C PHE A 100 -8.29 5.80 -2.52
N LYS A 101 -9.21 6.61 -3.07
CA LYS A 101 -10.42 7.03 -2.36
C LYS A 101 -11.28 5.83 -1.92
N ARG A 102 -11.33 4.75 -2.70
CA ARG A 102 -12.07 3.53 -2.33
C ARG A 102 -11.41 2.74 -1.20
N VAL A 103 -10.08 2.75 -1.13
CA VAL A 103 -9.31 2.06 -0.08
C VAL A 103 -9.29 2.85 1.23
N PHE A 104 -9.29 4.18 1.16
CA PHE A 104 -9.29 5.07 2.31
C PHE A 104 -10.68 5.62 2.68
N ALA A 105 -11.74 5.17 1.99
CA ALA A 105 -13.10 5.43 2.44
C ALA A 105 -13.27 4.78 3.83
N PRO A 106 -13.59 5.56 4.88
CA PRO A 106 -13.79 5.00 6.20
C PRO A 106 -14.94 3.99 6.17
N LEU A 107 -14.73 2.80 6.74
CA LEU A 107 -15.79 1.81 6.98
C LEU A 107 -16.71 2.36 8.08
N GLY A 108 -17.59 3.30 7.74
CA GLY A 108 -18.26 4.09 8.77
C GLY A 108 -19.58 4.71 8.34
N ASP A 109 -20.42 3.97 7.63
CA ASP A 109 -21.84 4.30 7.46
C ASP A 109 -22.62 3.15 6.82
N GLU A 110 -22.72 2.02 7.55
CA GLU A 110 -23.91 1.15 7.57
C GLU A 110 -24.15 0.61 9.00
#